data_AF-A0A914VJ47-F1
#
_entry.id   AF-A0A914VJ47-F1
#
_cell.length_a   1.000
_cell.length_b   1.000
_cell.length_c   1.000
_cell.angle_alpha   90.00
_cell.angle_beta   90.00
_cell.angle_gamma   90.00
#
_symmetry.space_group_name_H-M   'P 1'
#
loop_
_entity.id
_entity.type
_entity.pdbx_description
1 polymer ?
#
loop_
_entity_poly.entity_id
_entity_poly.type
_entity_poly.pdbx_seq_one_letter_code
_entity_poly.pdbx_strand_id
1 'polypeptide(L)'
;MRQLLCVALLCCVVSWGSAQKASSPPCCRDTVTACATMRQKDRVGFKNRCNTEADFRLIQCCSTCEDFSDQPIRPYDTAALALANAECFDRESPATCAKYVAGTGAYAKAPWLCDGPYAAVAFRICRLSCGYCTKGANVASVTYTLDAARTSSCTIGK
;
A
#
# COMPACT_ATOMS: atom_id res chain seq x y z
N MET A 1 -49.06 27.34 -20.94
CA MET A 1 -48.99 25.94 -20.48
C MET A 1 -47.78 25.80 -19.56
N ARG A 2 -48.07 25.48 -18.28
CA ARG A 2 -47.23 24.97 -17.19
C ARG A 2 -45.77 25.47 -17.06
N GLN A 3 -45.63 26.44 -16.15
CA GLN A 3 -44.57 26.46 -15.16
C GLN A 3 -44.47 25.11 -14.44
N LEU A 4 -43.26 24.62 -14.22
CA LEU A 4 -42.92 23.69 -13.14
C LEU A 4 -41.64 24.21 -12.49
N LEU A 5 -41.84 24.85 -11.34
CA LEU A 5 -40.79 25.09 -10.35
C LEU A 5 -40.20 23.73 -9.96
N CYS A 6 -38.88 23.57 -10.12
CA CYS A 6 -38.15 22.56 -9.36
C CYS A 6 -37.43 23.27 -8.22
N VAL A 7 -37.89 22.93 -7.03
CA VAL A 7 -37.48 23.41 -5.72
C VAL A 7 -35.97 23.37 -5.59
N ALA A 8 -35.38 24.50 -5.21
CA ALA A 8 -34.02 24.58 -4.69
C ALA A 8 -33.94 23.84 -3.35
N LEU A 9 -33.83 22.52 -3.41
CA LEU A 9 -33.27 21.74 -2.33
C LEU A 9 -31.79 22.08 -2.29
N LEU A 10 -31.35 22.68 -1.18
CA LEU A 10 -29.96 22.63 -0.76
C LEU A 10 -29.55 21.16 -0.71
N CYS A 11 -29.06 20.63 -1.82
CA CYS A 11 -28.09 19.57 -1.78
C CYS A 11 -26.87 20.19 -1.08
N CYS A 12 -26.80 20.03 0.25
CA CYS A 12 -25.51 19.82 0.87
C CYS A 12 -24.86 18.72 0.03
N VAL A 13 -24.03 19.11 -0.94
CA VAL A 13 -22.97 18.25 -1.46
C VAL A 13 -22.09 17.98 -0.24
N VAL A 14 -22.50 17.01 0.57
CA VAL A 14 -21.58 16.33 1.44
C VAL A 14 -20.62 15.72 0.45
N SER A 15 -19.48 16.40 0.26
CA SER A 15 -18.36 15.87 -0.50
C SER A 15 -17.94 14.63 0.25
N TRP A 16 -18.55 13.49 -0.09
CA TRP A 16 -18.03 12.19 0.27
C TRP A 16 -16.65 12.16 -0.36
N GLY A 17 -15.61 12.25 0.48
CA GLY A 17 -14.26 12.00 0.04
C GLY A 17 -14.28 10.66 -0.69
N SER A 18 -13.99 10.68 -1.98
CA SER A 18 -13.96 9.46 -2.79
C SER A 18 -13.04 8.48 -2.09
N ALA A 19 -13.53 7.28 -1.79
CA ALA A 19 -12.74 6.22 -1.20
C ALA A 19 -11.43 6.06 -1.99
N GLN A 20 -10.29 6.38 -1.37
CA GLN A 20 -9.02 6.37 -2.05
C GLN A 20 -8.41 4.98 -1.94
N LYS A 21 -8.58 4.17 -2.98
CA LYS A 21 -7.83 2.91 -3.13
C LYS A 21 -6.42 3.21 -3.61
N ALA A 22 -5.50 2.30 -3.33
CA ALA A 22 -4.15 2.33 -3.85
C ALA A 22 -4.17 2.12 -5.36
N SER A 23 -3.47 2.98 -6.09
CA SER A 23 -3.23 2.89 -7.52
C SER A 23 -1.81 2.45 -7.84
N SER A 24 -0.91 2.54 -6.85
CA SER A 24 0.51 2.21 -6.97
C SER A 24 0.98 1.31 -5.83
N PRO A 25 2.03 0.49 -6.04
CA PRO A 25 2.65 -0.22 -4.94
C PRO A 25 3.39 0.76 -4.01
N PRO A 26 3.60 0.39 -2.73
CA PRO A 26 4.46 1.14 -1.83
C PRO A 26 5.85 1.36 -2.44
N CYS A 27 6.51 2.46 -2.05
CA CYS A 27 7.82 2.76 -2.60
C CYS A 27 8.84 1.65 -2.31
N CYS A 28 9.55 1.21 -3.35
CA CYS A 28 10.64 0.28 -3.23
C CYS A 28 11.93 0.99 -2.78
N ARG A 29 12.01 1.26 -1.47
CA ARG A 29 13.21 1.78 -0.79
C ARG A 29 13.33 1.15 0.58
N ASP A 30 14.56 0.97 1.04
CA ASP A 30 14.79 0.53 2.42
C ASP A 30 14.31 1.61 3.40
N THR A 31 13.31 1.26 4.23
CA THR A 31 12.80 2.14 5.29
C THR A 31 13.51 1.92 6.62
N VAL A 32 14.29 0.83 6.73
CA VAL A 32 15.17 0.55 7.87
C VAL A 32 16.62 0.48 7.42
N THR A 33 17.54 1.03 8.21
CA THR A 33 18.98 1.07 7.87
C THR A 33 19.69 -0.28 8.01
N ALA A 34 19.07 -1.26 8.66
CA ALA A 34 19.69 -2.53 8.99
C ALA A 34 19.73 -3.54 7.82
N CYS A 35 19.09 -3.27 6.68
CA CYS A 35 18.93 -4.25 5.60
C CYS A 35 20.27 -4.77 5.05
N ALA A 36 21.22 -3.87 4.77
CA ALA A 36 22.55 -4.25 4.29
C ALA A 36 23.31 -5.10 5.32
N THR A 37 23.25 -4.73 6.60
CA THR A 37 23.88 -5.48 7.70
C THR A 37 23.23 -6.85 7.89
N MET A 38 21.90 -6.94 7.84
CA MET A 38 21.18 -8.22 7.92
C MET A 38 21.57 -9.14 6.76
N ARG A 39 21.64 -8.60 5.54
CA ARG A 39 22.11 -9.33 4.35
C ARG A 39 23.51 -9.89 4.53
N GLN A 40 24.44 -9.11 5.08
CA GLN A 40 25.82 -9.55 5.31
C GLN A 40 25.93 -10.61 6.39
N LYS A 41 25.19 -10.46 7.49
CA LYS A 41 25.26 -11.37 8.66
C LYS A 41 24.62 -12.72 8.39
N ASP A 42 23.46 -12.74 7.74
CA ASP A 42 22.74 -13.96 7.41
C ASP A 42 22.11 -13.84 6.03
N ARG A 43 22.89 -14.21 5.01
CA ARG A 43 22.48 -14.16 3.61
C ARG A 43 21.26 -15.03 3.33
N VAL A 44 21.19 -16.21 3.95
CA VAL A 44 20.14 -17.20 3.68
C VAL A 44 18.84 -16.76 4.34
N GLY A 45 18.89 -16.35 5.61
CA GLY A 45 17.74 -15.80 6.31
C GLY A 45 17.22 -14.54 5.62
N PHE A 46 18.09 -13.59 5.27
CA PHE A 46 17.69 -12.38 4.55
C PHE A 46 16.96 -12.72 3.24
N LYS A 47 17.53 -13.62 2.43
CA LYS A 47 16.91 -14.11 1.19
C LYS A 47 15.54 -14.73 1.44
N ASN A 48 15.42 -15.58 2.46
CA ASN A 48 14.15 -16.24 2.76
C ASN A 48 13.07 -15.20 3.07
N ARG A 49 13.39 -14.20 3.91
CA ARG A 49 12.47 -13.11 4.23
C ARG A 49 12.06 -12.30 3.00
N CYS A 50 12.98 -12.00 2.08
CA CYS A 50 12.65 -11.33 0.81
C CYS A 50 11.66 -12.16 -0.05
N ASN A 51 11.61 -13.48 0.10
CA ASN A 51 10.74 -14.35 -0.69
C ASN A 51 9.43 -14.74 0.00
N THR A 52 9.31 -14.51 1.32
CA THR A 52 8.15 -14.99 2.10
C THR A 52 7.43 -13.89 2.88
N GLU A 53 8.08 -12.77 3.18
CA GLU A 53 7.52 -11.71 4.01
C GLU A 53 7.20 -10.47 3.17
N ALA A 54 5.91 -10.18 2.96
CA ALA A 54 5.46 -9.03 2.16
C ALA A 54 5.97 -7.70 2.74
N ASP A 55 5.90 -7.54 4.05
CA ASP A 55 6.34 -6.31 4.73
C ASP A 55 7.86 -6.13 4.63
N PHE A 56 8.63 -7.20 4.81
CA PHE A 56 10.08 -7.16 4.67
C PHE A 56 10.50 -6.80 3.24
N ARG A 57 9.89 -7.49 2.26
CA ARG A 57 10.22 -7.37 0.84
C ARG A 57 9.77 -6.06 0.22
N LEU A 58 8.57 -5.58 0.55
CA LEU A 58 7.94 -4.46 -0.15
C LEU A 58 8.08 -3.13 0.61
N ILE A 59 8.28 -3.17 1.93
CA ILE A 59 8.34 -1.97 2.77
C ILE A 59 9.70 -1.77 3.42
N GLN A 60 10.25 -2.79 4.10
CA GLN A 60 11.41 -2.58 4.97
C GLN A 60 12.73 -2.56 4.22
N CYS A 61 12.96 -3.53 3.33
CA CYS A 61 14.25 -3.81 2.71
C CYS A 61 14.16 -3.96 1.19
N CYS A 62 13.23 -3.26 0.53
CA CYS A 62 12.94 -3.49 -0.88
C CYS A 62 14.17 -3.33 -1.78
N SER A 63 14.87 -2.21 -1.67
CA SER A 63 16.07 -1.94 -2.49
C SER A 63 17.19 -2.95 -2.22
N THR A 64 17.45 -3.31 -0.96
CA THR A 64 18.48 -4.32 -0.66
C THR A 64 18.09 -5.73 -1.16
N CYS A 65 16.80 -6.07 -1.17
CA CYS A 65 16.32 -7.32 -1.76
C CYS A 65 16.42 -7.31 -3.30
N GLU A 66 16.29 -6.16 -3.98
CA GLU A 66 16.52 -6.05 -5.43
C GLU A 66 18.02 -6.15 -5.79
N ASP A 67 18.89 -5.55 -4.98
CA ASP A 67 20.35 -5.52 -5.22
C ASP A 67 21.05 -6.82 -4.77
N PHE A 68 20.34 -7.95 -4.72
CA PHE A 68 20.88 -9.25 -4.29
C PHE A 68 21.30 -10.09 -5.51
N SER A 69 22.57 -10.03 -5.89
CA SER A 69 23.12 -10.63 -7.12
C SER A 69 23.40 -12.14 -7.06
N ASP A 70 23.60 -12.71 -5.87
CA ASP A 70 24.36 -13.98 -5.78
C ASP A 70 23.50 -15.26 -5.83
N GLN A 71 22.15 -15.16 -5.76
CA GLN A 71 21.16 -16.24 -5.95
C GLN A 71 19.76 -15.62 -6.22
N PRO A 72 18.83 -16.26 -6.95
CA PRO A 72 17.62 -15.59 -7.39
C PRO A 72 16.64 -15.40 -6.23
N ILE A 73 16.64 -14.20 -5.63
CA ILE A 73 15.42 -13.65 -5.06
C ILE A 73 14.41 -13.54 -6.21
N ARG A 74 13.16 -13.91 -5.96
CA ARG A 74 12.13 -13.81 -7.00
C ARG A 74 12.03 -12.36 -7.49
N PRO A 75 12.02 -12.12 -8.82
CA PRO A 75 11.88 -10.78 -9.37
C PRO A 75 10.67 -10.06 -8.77
N TYR A 76 10.80 -8.78 -8.44
CA TYR A 76 9.75 -7.98 -7.81
C TYR A 76 8.38 -8.19 -8.46
N ASP A 77 8.33 -8.03 -9.78
CA ASP A 77 7.13 -8.09 -10.61
C ASP A 77 6.38 -9.43 -10.50
N THR A 78 7.10 -10.51 -10.14
CA THR A 78 6.53 -11.84 -9.95
C THR A 78 6.25 -12.19 -8.49
N ALA A 79 6.91 -11.52 -7.55
CA ALA A 79 6.85 -11.85 -6.14
C ALA A 79 5.85 -10.97 -5.38
N ALA A 80 5.79 -9.68 -5.71
CA ALA A 80 5.13 -8.67 -4.89
C ALA A 80 3.63 -8.91 -4.75
N LEU A 81 2.92 -9.17 -5.85
CA LEU A 81 1.49 -9.49 -5.80
C LEU A 81 1.23 -10.80 -5.04
N ALA A 82 2.06 -11.83 -5.26
CA ALA A 82 1.92 -13.10 -4.55
C ALA A 82 2.10 -12.93 -3.03
N LEU A 83 3.10 -12.15 -2.62
CA LEU A 83 3.35 -11.81 -1.22
C LEU A 83 2.21 -10.97 -0.61
N ALA A 84 1.73 -9.95 -1.33
CA ALA A 84 0.61 -9.13 -0.89
C ALA A 84 -0.66 -9.98 -0.69
N ASN A 85 -0.89 -10.97 -1.57
CA ASN A 85 -2.04 -11.88 -1.49
C ASN A 85 -1.90 -12.95 -0.39
N ALA A 86 -0.68 -13.42 -0.10
CA ALA A 86 -0.42 -14.45 0.92
C ALA A 86 -0.92 -14.03 2.31
N GLU A 87 -0.77 -12.74 2.64
CA GLU A 87 -1.27 -12.14 3.88
C GLU A 87 -2.26 -11.01 3.58
N CYS A 88 -3.30 -11.32 2.80
CA CYS A 88 -4.29 -10.33 2.41
C CYS A 88 -5.37 -10.10 3.46
N PHE A 89 -5.11 -9.21 4.41
CA PHE A 89 -6.08 -8.78 5.42
C PHE A 89 -5.71 -7.40 5.98
N ASP A 90 -6.69 -6.73 6.60
CA ASP A 90 -6.46 -5.51 7.36
C ASP A 90 -6.03 -5.89 8.78
N ARG A 91 -4.94 -5.30 9.27
CA ARG A 91 -4.50 -5.48 10.67
C ARG A 91 -5.36 -4.65 11.62
N GLU A 92 -5.85 -3.52 11.14
CA GLU A 92 -6.76 -2.64 11.86
C GLU A 92 -8.22 -3.09 11.70
N SER A 93 -9.09 -2.55 12.57
CA SER A 93 -10.52 -2.86 12.50
C SER A 93 -11.14 -2.39 11.17
N PRO A 94 -12.19 -3.06 10.67
CA PRO A 94 -12.89 -2.62 9.46
C PRO A 94 -13.37 -1.17 9.53
N ALA A 95 -13.81 -0.71 10.70
CA ALA A 95 -14.23 0.67 10.91
C ALA A 95 -13.07 1.68 10.83
N THR A 96 -11.90 1.30 11.34
CA THR A 96 -10.67 2.11 11.21
C THR A 96 -10.26 2.22 9.76
N CYS A 97 -10.18 1.10 9.04
CA CYS A 97 -9.78 1.10 7.64
C CYS A 97 -10.78 1.78 6.72
N ALA A 98 -12.09 1.70 7.01
CA ALA A 98 -13.09 2.49 6.30
C ALA A 98 -12.85 4.00 6.46
N LYS A 99 -12.53 4.46 7.67
CA LYS A 99 -12.18 5.88 7.91
C LYS A 99 -10.87 6.27 7.24
N TYR A 100 -9.87 5.38 7.23
CA TYR A 100 -8.59 5.58 6.56
C TYR A 100 -8.79 5.78 5.04
N VAL A 101 -9.48 4.84 4.39
CA VAL A 101 -9.79 4.89 2.96
C VAL A 101 -10.65 6.11 2.59
N ALA A 102 -11.59 6.49 3.46
CA ALA A 102 -12.41 7.67 3.25
C ALA A 102 -11.70 8.99 3.58
N GLY A 103 -10.50 8.96 4.18
CA GLY A 103 -9.80 10.16 4.64
C GLY A 103 -10.60 10.95 5.67
N THR A 104 -11.28 10.28 6.61
CA THR A 104 -12.17 10.92 7.59
C THR A 104 -11.67 10.79 9.03
N GLY A 105 -12.23 11.60 9.94
CA GLY A 105 -11.89 11.59 11.36
C GLY A 105 -10.42 11.97 11.59
N ALA A 106 -9.66 11.10 12.28
CA ALA A 106 -8.24 11.31 12.54
C ALA A 106 -7.38 11.35 11.26
N TYR A 107 -7.89 10.80 10.15
CA TYR A 107 -7.18 10.74 8.87
C TYR A 107 -7.48 11.93 7.94
N ALA A 108 -8.33 12.87 8.36
CA ALA A 108 -8.78 13.98 7.50
C ALA A 108 -7.75 15.11 7.33
N LYS A 109 -6.75 15.21 8.22
CA LYS A 109 -5.84 16.39 8.29
C LYS A 109 -4.41 16.12 7.85
N ALA A 110 -4.02 14.86 7.75
CA ALA A 110 -2.69 14.45 7.29
C ALA A 110 -2.86 13.55 6.07
N PRO A 111 -1.83 13.36 5.22
CA PRO A 111 -1.96 12.65 3.95
C PRO A 111 -1.93 11.12 4.17
N TRP A 112 -2.74 10.64 5.12
CA TRP A 112 -3.03 9.26 5.45
C TRP A 112 -3.87 8.63 4.34
N LEU A 113 -3.24 8.44 3.20
CA LEU A 113 -3.86 7.92 2.00
C LEU A 113 -3.35 6.51 1.73
N CYS A 114 -4.10 5.77 0.91
CA CYS A 114 -3.65 4.49 0.38
C CYS A 114 -2.61 4.65 -0.74
N ASP A 115 -2.21 5.87 -1.09
CA ASP A 115 -1.13 6.16 -2.03
C ASP A 115 -0.22 7.25 -1.48
N GLY A 116 0.90 7.46 -2.15
CA GLY A 116 1.82 8.54 -1.84
C GLY A 116 2.69 8.25 -0.61
N PRO A 117 3.14 9.31 0.10
CA PRO A 117 4.05 9.24 1.25
C PRO A 117 3.74 8.19 2.33
N TYR A 118 2.46 7.87 2.54
CA TYR A 118 2.00 6.97 3.60
C TYR A 118 1.53 5.61 3.08
N ALA A 119 1.75 5.30 1.80
CA ALA A 119 1.42 4.01 1.20
C ALA A 119 2.00 2.82 1.99
N ALA A 120 3.22 2.95 2.53
CA ALA A 120 3.83 1.93 3.37
C ALA A 120 3.03 1.64 4.65
N VAL A 121 2.50 2.68 5.29
CA VAL A 121 1.64 2.52 6.48
C VAL A 121 0.33 1.87 6.07
N ALA A 122 -0.33 2.40 5.04
CA ALA A 122 -1.57 1.88 4.49
C ALA A 122 -1.47 0.38 4.15
N PHE A 123 -0.39 -0.02 3.48
CA PHE A 123 -0.09 -1.42 3.13
C PHE A 123 0.07 -2.33 4.34
N ARG A 124 0.55 -1.80 5.48
CA ARG A 124 0.71 -2.55 6.72
C ARG A 124 -0.60 -2.68 7.49
N ILE A 125 -1.38 -1.61 7.58
CA ILE A 125 -2.54 -1.55 8.49
C ILE A 125 -3.87 -1.89 7.83
N CYS A 126 -4.05 -1.48 6.58
CA CYS A 126 -5.32 -1.56 5.83
C CYS A 126 -5.10 -2.14 4.43
N ARG A 127 -4.30 -3.22 4.32
CA ARG A 127 -3.86 -3.80 3.05
C ARG A 127 -5.03 -4.15 2.12
N LEU A 128 -6.04 -4.84 2.65
CA LEU A 128 -7.20 -5.29 1.90
C LEU A 128 -8.11 -4.11 1.58
N SER A 129 -8.42 -3.29 2.59
CA SER A 129 -9.27 -2.11 2.45
C SER A 129 -8.72 -1.07 1.49
N CYS A 130 -7.40 -0.92 1.40
CA CYS A 130 -6.74 -0.05 0.42
C CYS A 130 -6.64 -0.68 -0.98
N GLY A 131 -6.94 -1.96 -1.17
CA GLY A 131 -6.88 -2.61 -2.49
C GLY A 131 -5.48 -3.04 -2.92
N TYR A 132 -4.54 -3.23 -1.98
CA TYR A 132 -3.21 -3.73 -2.32
C TYR A 132 -3.18 -5.23 -2.63
N CYS A 133 -4.22 -5.97 -2.28
CA CYS A 133 -4.28 -7.42 -2.44
C CYS A 133 -5.71 -7.89 -2.72
N THR A 134 -5.83 -9.11 -3.24
CA THR A 134 -7.09 -9.75 -3.62
C THR A 134 -7.49 -10.79 -2.58
N LYS A 135 -8.72 -10.72 -2.07
CA LYS A 135 -9.32 -11.76 -1.21
C LYS A 135 -10.85 -11.73 -1.29
N GLY A 136 -11.43 -12.89 -1.63
CA GLY A 136 -12.87 -13.02 -1.82
C GLY A 136 -13.34 -12.10 -2.96
N ALA A 137 -14.31 -11.23 -2.67
CA ALA A 137 -14.82 -10.24 -3.63
C ALA A 137 -13.92 -9.00 -3.81
N ASN A 138 -12.91 -8.80 -2.96
CA ASN A 138 -11.99 -7.66 -3.09
C ASN A 138 -10.95 -8.00 -4.15
N VAL A 139 -10.84 -7.15 -5.17
CA VAL A 139 -9.83 -7.24 -6.23
C VAL A 139 -8.76 -6.19 -5.97
N ALA A 140 -7.48 -6.58 -6.06
CA ALA A 140 -6.37 -5.65 -6.01
C ALA A 140 -6.49 -4.61 -7.13
N SER A 141 -6.36 -3.33 -6.77
CA SER A 141 -6.34 -2.21 -7.73
C SER A 141 -4.94 -1.86 -8.20
N VAL A 142 -3.90 -2.42 -7.55
CA VAL A 142 -2.50 -2.13 -7.80
C VAL A 142 -1.88 -3.10 -8.79
N THR A 143 -1.19 -2.57 -9.80
CA THR A 143 -0.26 -3.34 -10.62
C THR A 143 1.14 -3.29 -10.01
N TYR A 144 1.68 -4.44 -9.66
CA TYR A 144 3.00 -4.54 -9.04
C TYR A 144 4.08 -4.65 -10.10
N THR A 145 4.77 -3.54 -10.38
CA THR A 145 6.05 -3.53 -11.11
C THR A 145 7.10 -2.78 -10.30
N LEU A 146 8.36 -3.14 -10.49
CA LEU A 146 9.48 -2.48 -9.84
C LEU A 146 9.55 -1.01 -10.23
N ASP A 147 9.28 -0.68 -11.49
CA ASP A 147 9.27 0.70 -11.97
C ASP A 147 8.15 1.51 -11.31
N ALA A 148 6.94 0.96 -11.18
CA ALA A 148 5.85 1.61 -10.44
C ALA A 148 6.23 1.82 -8.96
N ALA A 149 6.93 0.86 -8.35
CA ALA A 149 7.38 0.97 -6.96
C ALA A 149 8.55 1.95 -6.77
N ARG A 150 9.43 2.13 -7.76
CA ARG A 150 10.53 3.11 -7.68
C ARG A 150 10.07 4.54 -7.95
N THR A 151 9.00 4.70 -8.72
CA THR A 151 8.42 6.00 -9.07
C THR A 151 7.33 6.44 -8.09
N SER A 152 6.84 5.56 -7.22
CA SER A 152 5.88 5.94 -6.17
C SER A 152 6.56 6.77 -5.07
N SER A 153 5.78 7.58 -4.34
CA SER A 153 6.31 8.57 -3.40
C SER A 153 6.97 7.91 -2.19
N CYS A 154 8.29 8.01 -2.09
CA CYS A 154 9.12 7.44 -1.02
C CYS A 154 9.32 8.33 0.21
N THR A 155 8.78 9.55 0.21
CA THR A 155 8.87 10.46 1.35
C THR A 155 8.01 9.91 2.47
N ILE A 156 8.61 9.39 3.55
CA ILE A 156 7.87 9.24 4.80
C ILE A 156 7.61 10.67 5.29
N GLY A 157 6.35 11.07 5.40
CA GLY A 157 6.01 12.43 5.81
C GLY A 157 6.73 12.78 7.11
N LYS A 158 7.45 13.90 7.09
CA LYS A 158 8.26 14.41 8.20
C LYS A 158 7.39 14.77 9.39
#